data_AF-A0A2K3LP42-F1
#
_entry.id   AF-A0A2K3LP42-F1
#
_cell.length_a   1.000
_cell.length_b   1.000
_cell.length_c   1.000
_cell.angle_alpha   90.00
_cell.angle_beta   90.00
_cell.angle_gamma   90.00
#
_symmetry.space_group_name_H-M   'P 1'
#
loop_
_entity.id
_entity.type
_entity.pdbx_description
1 polymer ?
#
loop_
_entity_poly.entity_id
_entity_poly.type
_entity_poly.pdbx_seq_one_letter_code
_entity_poly.pdbx_strand_id
1 'polypeptide(L)'
;MGKSKTIQLRGFPNDVTALDVKRLVEKYTGEGSVFATIIRECKGRDKKSFANIQFTTAEHATDMMALPSPVRHLLALRYGSYDFKVLEMERDIVPKPREVLACLDDVKLYFGCQISKERFSVLWNESDVRVEFGIGMRKWRFSMRHNDRKFKLELSYENIWKIELHQPRGETTKYLLLQLIGAPRIFEFYTPTSDDVYKDPLKNYFRDSLDDQWFRAIDFTLSSRIGHSSALCLELPSKREFPNFRENFAHYEESEGQYTFESGSPFSCNPDVVPMVAPPQGIHIPFDILFKVNSLVQHGCVSGSELDNDFYLLVDPFKINVNFIEHALEKMYYSKDFCYEPARWLKDQYDQYRVYFGENNPPRSPNISLDNGLVYIRRAQITPCKVYFCGPEINVSNRVLRRFHEHINNFLRVSFVDEELDKLYSADLSTRISERRRSEIYYRILSILRNGLDIGGKKFEFLAFSSSQLRENSLWMFARTTTGLTADSIRAWMGDFSRIRNVAKYAARLGQSFGSSTETLSVSRNEIEIIDDVMCTRGKYVFSDGI
;
A
#
# COMPACT_ATOMS: atom_id res chain seq x y z
N MET A 1 4.74 21.82 32.49
CA MET A 1 4.71 22.37 31.11
C MET A 1 6.15 22.54 30.67
N GLY A 2 6.58 21.86 29.61
CA GLY A 2 7.93 22.01 29.08
C GLY A 2 8.12 23.42 28.49
N LYS A 3 9.34 23.96 28.57
CA LYS A 3 9.69 25.23 27.90
C LYS A 3 9.44 25.11 26.40
N SER A 4 8.90 26.15 25.78
CA SER A 4 8.65 26.18 24.34
C SER A 4 9.97 26.17 23.58
N LYS A 5 10.02 25.45 22.45
CA LYS A 5 11.20 25.45 21.56
C LYS A 5 11.09 26.52 20.49
N THR A 6 10.09 27.41 20.57
CA THR A 6 9.75 28.33 19.50
C THR A 6 9.81 29.78 19.96
N ILE A 7 10.45 30.62 19.14
CA ILE A 7 10.51 32.07 19.33
C ILE A 7 9.92 32.78 18.11
N GLN A 8 9.55 34.04 18.29
CA GLN A 8 9.21 34.96 17.23
C GLN A 8 10.23 36.11 17.19
N LEU A 9 10.85 36.30 16.03
CA LEU A 9 11.74 37.40 15.72
C LEU A 9 11.04 38.42 14.82
N ARG A 10 10.92 39.66 15.28
CA ARG A 10 10.34 40.76 14.50
C ARG A 10 11.43 41.71 14.01
N GLY A 11 11.20 42.31 12.84
CA GLY A 11 12.06 43.38 12.33
C GLY A 11 12.72 43.08 10.99
N PHE A 12 12.28 42.05 10.28
CA PHE A 12 12.82 41.72 8.95
C PHE A 12 12.16 42.56 7.84
N PRO A 13 12.89 42.83 6.74
CA PRO A 13 12.31 43.42 5.54
C PRO A 13 11.37 42.43 4.83
N ASN A 14 10.48 42.90 3.95
CA ASN A 14 9.42 42.03 3.38
C ASN A 14 9.93 41.01 2.35
N ASP A 15 11.10 41.24 1.79
CA ASP A 15 11.78 40.35 0.84
C ASP A 15 12.59 39.25 1.52
N VAL A 16 12.71 39.24 2.86
CA VAL A 16 13.46 38.20 3.56
C VAL A 16 12.87 36.81 3.29
N THR A 17 13.75 35.83 3.10
CA THR A 17 13.36 34.42 2.93
C THR A 17 13.57 33.61 4.21
N ALA A 18 12.81 32.52 4.35
CA ALA A 18 12.93 31.59 5.47
C ALA A 18 14.35 30.99 5.56
N LEU A 19 15.01 30.79 4.42
CA LEU A 19 16.39 30.28 4.37
C LEU A 19 17.41 31.32 4.86
N ASP A 20 17.21 32.60 4.57
CA ASP A 20 18.08 33.67 5.06
C ASP A 20 17.99 33.81 6.58
N VAL A 21 16.77 33.72 7.13
CA VAL A 21 16.54 33.70 8.58
C VAL A 21 17.18 32.47 9.22
N LYS A 22 17.01 31.28 8.62
CA LYS A 22 17.63 30.04 9.10
C LYS A 22 19.15 30.17 9.18
N ARG A 23 19.80 30.55 8.07
CA ARG A 23 21.27 30.73 7.99
C ARG A 23 21.78 31.74 9.02
N LEU A 24 21.03 32.81 9.24
CA LEU A 24 21.38 33.83 10.23
C LEU A 24 21.36 33.26 11.65
N VAL A 25 20.30 32.55 12.00
CA VAL A 25 20.08 32.04 13.37
C VAL A 25 21.04 30.91 13.69
N GLU A 26 21.29 30.00 12.74
CA GLU A 26 22.23 28.89 12.89
C GLU A 26 23.68 29.37 13.06
N LYS A 27 24.03 30.57 12.58
CA LYS A 27 25.34 31.17 12.86
C LYS A 27 25.61 31.37 14.36
N TYR A 28 24.55 31.56 15.17
CA TYR A 28 24.66 31.82 16.60
C TYR A 28 24.29 30.61 17.46
N THR A 29 23.43 29.72 16.96
CA THR A 29 22.94 28.54 17.70
C THR A 29 23.55 27.23 17.23
N GLY A 30 24.43 27.26 16.22
CA GLY A 30 25.01 26.09 15.59
C GLY A 30 24.27 25.66 14.33
N GLU A 31 25.01 25.08 13.38
CA GLU A 31 24.44 24.51 12.16
C GLU A 31 23.49 23.36 12.50
N GLY A 32 22.29 23.35 11.90
CA GLY A 32 21.30 22.32 12.22
C GLY A 32 20.61 22.52 13.57
N SER A 33 20.57 23.73 14.13
CA SER A 33 19.78 24.05 15.33
C SER A 33 18.31 24.37 15.02
N VAL A 34 18.01 24.86 13.81
CA VAL A 34 16.67 25.31 13.42
C VAL A 34 15.84 24.15 12.86
N PHE A 35 14.67 23.91 13.46
CA PHE A 35 13.73 22.88 13.05
C PHE A 35 12.71 23.40 12.03
N ALA A 36 12.11 24.57 12.26
CA ALA A 36 11.18 25.20 11.33
C ALA A 36 11.28 26.72 11.38
N THR A 37 10.96 27.38 10.28
CA THR A 37 10.93 28.84 10.17
C THR A 37 9.75 29.25 9.30
N ILE A 38 8.87 30.09 9.84
CA ILE A 38 7.69 30.61 9.15
C ILE A 38 7.74 32.13 9.16
N ILE A 39 7.76 32.74 7.99
CA ILE A 39 7.77 34.20 7.81
C ILE A 39 6.36 34.69 7.47
N ARG A 40 5.91 35.71 8.19
CA ARG A 40 4.61 36.36 7.97
C ARG A 40 4.74 37.87 8.10
N GLU A 41 3.83 38.60 7.48
CA GLU A 41 3.79 40.06 7.53
C GLU A 41 3.05 40.54 8.78
N CYS A 42 3.53 41.63 9.40
CA CYS A 42 2.78 42.28 10.47
C CYS A 42 1.55 43.00 9.90
N LYS A 43 0.40 42.85 10.56
CA LYS A 43 -0.80 43.63 10.23
C LYS A 43 -0.67 45.03 10.85
N GLY A 44 -0.37 46.06 10.04
CA GLY A 44 -0.23 47.45 10.52
C GLY A 44 0.39 48.42 9.50
N ARG A 45 0.57 49.71 9.88
CA ARG A 45 1.17 50.76 9.03
C ARG A 45 2.66 50.53 8.72
N ASP A 46 3.38 49.85 9.63
CA ASP A 46 4.76 49.40 9.40
C ASP A 46 4.76 48.00 8.76
N LYS A 47 5.02 47.95 7.46
CA LYS A 47 5.13 46.71 6.67
C LYS A 47 6.45 45.98 6.98
N LYS A 48 6.68 45.56 8.23
CA LYS A 48 7.82 44.69 8.57
C LYS A 48 7.35 43.26 8.73
N SER A 49 8.20 42.31 8.35
CA SER A 49 7.94 40.88 8.49
C SER A 49 8.45 40.36 9.85
N PHE A 50 7.83 39.29 10.32
CA PHE A 50 8.27 38.53 11.49
C PHE A 50 8.49 37.07 11.11
N ALA A 51 9.44 36.43 11.78
CA ALA A 51 9.75 35.02 11.61
C ALA A 51 9.44 34.27 12.92
N ASN A 52 8.58 33.26 12.86
CA ASN A 52 8.45 32.27 13.91
C ASN A 52 9.50 31.19 13.64
N ILE A 53 10.32 30.86 14.64
CA ILE A 53 11.45 29.94 14.51
C ILE A 53 11.34 28.89 15.61
N GLN A 54 11.19 27.64 15.23
CA GLN A 54 11.25 26.50 16.13
C GLN A 54 12.65 25.89 16.07
N PHE A 55 13.23 25.61 17.23
CA PHE A 55 14.52 24.94 17.39
C PHE A 55 14.38 23.45 17.70
N THR A 56 15.46 22.70 17.53
CA THR A 56 15.53 21.28 17.90
C THR A 56 15.41 21.05 19.40
N THR A 57 16.01 21.92 20.20
CA THR A 57 16.05 21.87 21.67
C THR A 57 15.55 23.18 22.27
N ALA A 58 15.05 23.13 23.50
CA ALA A 58 14.63 24.34 24.23
C ALA A 58 15.83 25.21 24.67
N GLU A 59 17.03 24.63 24.72
CA GLU A 59 18.27 25.34 25.03
C GLU A 59 18.62 26.34 23.93
N HIS A 60 18.59 25.92 22.65
CA HIS A 60 18.83 26.84 21.53
C HIS A 60 17.84 28.03 21.50
N ALA A 61 16.58 27.79 21.87
CA ALA A 61 15.59 28.86 22.00
C ALA A 61 15.95 29.82 23.15
N THR A 62 16.41 29.27 24.28
CA THR A 62 16.86 30.05 25.45
C THR A 62 18.11 30.88 25.12
N ASP A 63 19.07 30.31 24.40
CA ASP A 63 20.31 31.00 23.99
C ASP A 63 20.02 32.19 23.08
N MET A 64 19.09 32.03 22.14
CA MET A 64 18.65 33.14 21.28
C MET A 64 17.93 34.24 22.07
N MET A 65 17.15 33.86 23.09
CA MET A 65 16.52 34.82 23.99
C MET A 65 17.51 35.50 24.94
N ALA A 66 18.67 34.89 25.21
CA ALA A 66 19.72 35.42 26.07
C ALA A 66 20.77 36.28 25.33
N LEU A 67 20.66 36.42 23.99
CA LEU A 67 21.63 37.19 23.20
C LEU A 67 21.81 38.63 23.71
N PRO A 68 23.06 39.09 23.94
CA PRO A 68 23.34 40.44 24.43
C PRO A 68 22.84 41.56 23.48
N SER A 69 22.44 42.70 24.04
CA SER A 69 21.94 43.87 23.28
C SER A 69 22.84 44.33 22.11
N PRO A 70 24.19 44.33 22.22
CA PRO A 70 25.07 44.67 21.09
C PRO A 70 24.93 43.71 19.91
N VAL A 71 24.70 42.42 20.17
CA VAL A 71 24.55 41.39 19.13
C VAL A 71 23.18 41.52 18.46
N ARG A 72 22.14 41.85 19.21
CA ARG A 72 20.81 42.19 18.66
C ARG A 72 20.87 43.43 17.77
N HIS A 73 21.68 44.42 18.17
CA HIS A 73 21.90 45.64 17.39
C HIS A 73 22.66 45.38 16.09
N LEU A 74 23.66 44.48 16.11
CA LEU A 74 24.36 43.99 14.91
C LEU A 74 23.43 43.23 13.95
N LEU A 75 22.55 42.38 14.48
CA LEU A 75 21.50 41.69 13.70
C LEU A 75 20.56 42.71 13.04
N ALA A 76 20.19 43.75 13.78
CA ALA A 76 19.40 44.91 13.36
C ALA A 76 20.02 45.67 12.19
N LEU A 77 21.28 46.06 12.35
CA LEU A 77 22.06 46.78 11.33
C LEU A 77 22.17 46.01 10.02
N ARG A 78 22.28 44.67 10.08
CA ARG A 78 22.44 43.82 8.88
C ARG A 78 21.22 43.82 7.94
N TYR A 79 20.03 44.13 8.47
CA TYR A 79 18.78 44.18 7.72
C TYR A 79 18.13 45.58 7.74
N GLY A 80 18.89 46.61 8.12
CA GLY A 80 18.42 48.00 8.10
C GLY A 80 17.27 48.31 9.08
N SER A 81 17.10 47.51 10.14
CA SER A 81 16.05 47.70 11.15
C SER A 81 16.67 48.02 12.50
N TYR A 82 16.23 49.07 13.18
CA TYR A 82 16.82 49.48 14.47
C TYR A 82 16.35 48.66 15.68
N ASP A 83 15.30 47.83 15.53
CA ASP A 83 14.67 47.08 16.63
C ASP A 83 14.35 45.63 16.25
N PHE A 84 15.25 44.69 16.58
CA PHE A 84 14.89 43.27 16.61
C PHE A 84 14.26 42.92 17.96
N LYS A 85 13.01 42.47 17.93
CA LYS A 85 12.29 42.00 19.13
C LYS A 85 12.18 40.48 19.10
N VAL A 86 12.57 39.85 20.20
CA VAL A 86 12.45 38.40 20.43
C VAL A 86 11.30 38.16 21.40
N LEU A 87 10.38 37.28 21.03
CA LEU A 87 9.25 36.87 21.86
C LEU A 87 9.24 35.35 21.99
N GLU A 88 9.06 34.82 23.19
CA GLU A 88 8.79 33.38 23.37
C GLU A 88 7.37 33.08 22.88
N MET A 89 7.20 31.97 22.16
CA MET A 89 5.89 31.52 21.70
C MET A 89 5.37 30.41 22.62
N GLU A 90 4.09 30.40 22.99
CA GLU A 90 3.55 29.32 23.84
C GLU A 90 3.39 27.96 23.14
N ARG A 91 3.33 27.97 21.80
CA ARG A 91 3.11 26.78 20.98
C ARG A 91 4.24 26.61 19.98
N ASP A 92 4.70 25.37 19.87
CA ASP A 92 5.62 24.99 18.81
C ASP A 92 4.95 25.01 17.45
N ILE A 93 5.71 25.35 16.41
CA ILE A 93 5.24 25.32 15.02
C ILE A 93 4.82 23.88 14.65
N VAL A 94 5.62 22.91 15.08
CA VAL A 94 5.40 21.47 14.95
C VAL A 94 5.34 20.88 16.37
N PRO A 95 4.15 20.59 16.92
CA PRO A 95 3.96 20.25 18.35
C PRO A 95 4.62 18.94 18.80
N LYS A 96 4.91 18.02 17.87
CA LYS A 96 5.60 16.75 18.11
C LYS A 96 6.55 16.46 16.94
N PRO A 97 7.77 17.00 16.97
CA PRO A 97 8.80 16.67 15.98
C PRO A 97 9.03 15.16 15.95
N ARG A 98 9.30 14.59 14.77
CA ARG A 98 9.56 13.16 14.65
C ARG A 98 10.89 12.82 15.32
N GLU A 99 10.89 11.88 16.26
CA GLU A 99 12.13 11.29 16.78
C GLU A 99 12.64 10.28 15.77
N VAL A 100 13.63 10.69 14.97
CA VAL A 100 14.38 9.79 14.07
C VAL A 100 15.52 9.18 14.87
N LEU A 101 15.43 7.89 15.18
CA LEU A 101 16.42 7.18 15.99
C LEU A 101 17.70 6.85 15.21
N ALA A 102 17.59 6.54 13.91
CA ALA A 102 18.73 6.29 13.03
C ALA A 102 18.43 6.78 11.60
N CYS A 103 19.43 7.43 10.99
CA CYS A 103 19.40 7.89 9.61
C CYS A 103 20.63 7.36 8.87
N LEU A 104 20.39 6.72 7.73
CA LEU A 104 21.43 6.33 6.80
C LEU A 104 21.27 7.20 5.56
N ASP A 105 22.33 7.87 5.19
CA ASP A 105 22.41 8.63 3.96
C ASP A 105 23.29 7.86 2.97
N ASP A 106 23.16 8.18 1.68
CA ASP A 106 23.95 7.60 0.60
C ASP A 106 23.82 6.06 0.49
N VAL A 107 22.62 5.53 0.78
CA VAL A 107 22.30 4.11 0.62
C VAL A 107 21.90 3.85 -0.82
N LYS A 108 22.42 2.76 -1.39
CA LYS A 108 21.92 2.27 -2.68
C LYS A 108 20.84 1.22 -2.44
N LEU A 109 19.67 1.46 -3.02
CA LEU A 109 18.45 0.69 -2.80
C LEU A 109 18.15 -0.18 -4.02
N TYR A 110 17.89 -1.46 -3.80
CA TYR A 110 17.58 -2.43 -4.85
C TYR A 110 16.22 -3.08 -4.58
N PHE A 111 15.31 -2.98 -5.54
CA PHE A 111 14.04 -3.68 -5.58
C PHE A 111 14.17 -4.91 -6.47
N GLY A 112 13.75 -6.07 -5.97
CA GLY A 112 13.93 -7.31 -6.70
C GLY A 112 13.34 -8.55 -6.02
N CYS A 113 13.85 -9.70 -6.44
CA CYS A 113 13.48 -11.00 -5.90
C CYS A 113 14.74 -11.77 -5.50
N GLN A 114 14.74 -12.39 -4.33
CA GLN A 114 15.79 -13.34 -3.97
C GLN A 114 15.54 -14.65 -4.72
N ILE A 115 16.53 -15.11 -5.50
CA ILE A 115 16.41 -16.32 -6.34
C ILE A 115 17.20 -17.50 -5.76
N SER A 116 18.19 -17.22 -4.92
CA SER A 116 18.83 -18.22 -4.05
C SER A 116 19.33 -17.54 -2.77
N LYS A 117 19.87 -18.32 -1.82
CA LYS A 117 20.50 -17.75 -0.62
C LYS A 117 21.63 -16.75 -0.91
N GLU A 118 22.24 -16.84 -2.09
CA GLU A 118 23.46 -16.09 -2.48
C GLU A 118 23.24 -15.17 -3.70
N ARG A 119 22.05 -15.22 -4.32
CA ARG A 119 21.75 -14.52 -5.57
C ARG A 119 20.48 -13.69 -5.45
N PHE A 120 20.57 -12.43 -5.87
CA PHE A 120 19.46 -11.48 -5.89
C PHE A 120 19.22 -10.94 -7.29
N SER A 121 17.99 -11.08 -7.77
CA SER A 121 17.54 -10.58 -9.06
C SER A 121 17.02 -9.15 -8.92
N VAL A 122 17.78 -8.18 -9.44
CA VAL A 122 17.48 -6.75 -9.38
C VAL A 122 16.53 -6.36 -10.50
N LEU A 123 15.35 -5.84 -10.14
CA LEU A 123 14.38 -5.31 -11.09
C LEU A 123 14.51 -3.79 -11.24
N TRP A 124 14.83 -3.10 -10.15
CA TRP A 124 15.03 -1.66 -10.12
C TRP A 124 16.04 -1.29 -9.03
N ASN A 125 16.81 -0.22 -9.24
CA ASN A 125 17.72 0.30 -8.24
C ASN A 125 17.82 1.82 -8.31
N GLU A 126 18.18 2.43 -7.19
CA GLU A 126 18.41 3.87 -7.06
C GLU A 126 19.51 4.15 -6.05
N SER A 127 20.33 5.14 -6.35
CA SER A 127 21.41 5.61 -5.47
C SER A 127 20.96 6.83 -4.66
N ASP A 128 21.78 7.27 -3.71
CA ASP A 128 21.54 8.48 -2.91
C ASP A 128 20.20 8.45 -2.14
N VAL A 129 19.80 7.26 -1.67
CA VAL A 129 18.57 7.08 -0.90
C VAL A 129 18.83 7.35 0.57
N ARG A 130 18.01 8.22 1.16
CA ARG A 130 18.00 8.49 2.59
C ARG A 130 17.02 7.54 3.29
N VAL A 131 17.53 6.77 4.24
CA VAL A 131 16.77 5.75 4.97
C VAL A 131 16.64 6.15 6.43
N GLU A 132 15.40 6.35 6.87
CA GLU A 132 15.05 6.64 8.26
C GLU A 132 14.31 5.45 8.86
N PHE A 133 14.74 5.01 10.04
CA PHE A 133 14.04 3.96 10.79
C PHE A 133 14.20 4.16 12.30
N GLY A 134 13.32 3.55 13.08
CA GLY A 134 13.34 3.70 14.52
C GLY A 134 12.30 2.85 15.23
N ILE A 135 12.63 2.43 16.46
CA ILE A 135 11.80 1.56 17.31
C ILE A 135 10.40 2.16 17.52
N GLY A 136 10.32 3.47 17.77
CA GLY A 136 9.04 4.17 17.96
C GLY A 136 8.22 4.36 16.68
N MET A 137 8.83 4.25 15.49
CA MET A 137 8.15 4.50 14.21
C MET A 137 7.40 3.27 13.67
N ARG A 138 7.87 2.04 14.01
CA ARG A 138 7.37 0.76 13.47
C ARG A 138 7.31 0.69 11.93
N LYS A 139 8.09 1.53 11.24
CA LYS A 139 8.20 1.57 9.78
C LYS A 139 9.55 2.12 9.34
N TRP A 140 9.98 1.67 8.18
CA TRP A 140 11.11 2.22 7.44
C TRP A 140 10.62 3.30 6.48
N ARG A 141 11.38 4.39 6.36
CA ARG A 141 11.12 5.43 5.38
C ARG A 141 12.32 5.60 4.46
N PHE A 142 12.06 5.56 3.17
CA PHE A 142 13.06 5.79 2.14
C PHE A 142 12.70 7.07 1.40
N SER A 143 13.60 8.03 1.34
CA SER A 143 13.41 9.29 0.62
C SER A 143 14.43 9.39 -0.50
N MET A 144 13.96 9.67 -1.71
CA MET A 144 14.82 9.70 -2.91
C MET A 144 14.31 10.70 -3.94
N ARG A 145 15.14 11.02 -4.94
CA ARG A 145 14.75 11.84 -6.09
C ARG A 145 14.84 10.99 -7.36
N HIS A 146 13.76 10.91 -8.11
CA HIS A 146 13.66 10.13 -9.35
C HIS A 146 12.97 10.96 -10.44
N ASN A 147 13.57 11.08 -11.63
CA ASN A 147 13.06 11.90 -12.75
C ASN A 147 12.61 13.31 -12.34
N ASP A 148 13.48 14.04 -11.62
CA ASP A 148 13.24 15.38 -11.05
C ASP A 148 12.12 15.51 -10.01
N ARG A 149 11.46 14.41 -9.66
CA ARG A 149 10.43 14.36 -8.61
C ARG A 149 11.00 13.75 -7.34
N LYS A 150 10.47 14.14 -6.18
CA LYS A 150 10.85 13.55 -4.89
C LYS A 150 9.83 12.49 -4.50
N PHE A 151 10.31 11.33 -4.10
CA PHE A 151 9.48 10.22 -3.64
C PHE A 151 9.84 9.85 -2.21
N LYS A 152 8.83 9.38 -1.49
CA LYS A 152 8.95 8.82 -0.15
C LYS A 152 8.25 7.46 -0.14
N LEU A 153 8.97 6.43 0.26
CA LEU A 153 8.44 5.10 0.50
C LEU A 153 8.31 4.87 1.99
N GLU A 154 7.20 4.32 2.45
CA GLU A 154 7.01 3.91 3.84
C GLU A 154 6.73 2.40 3.88
N LEU A 155 7.63 1.62 4.48
CA LEU A 155 7.49 0.17 4.64
C LEU A 155 7.20 -0.15 6.11
N SER A 156 5.96 -0.56 6.41
CA SER A 156 5.58 -1.04 7.74
C SER A 156 6.38 -2.28 8.13
N TYR A 157 6.71 -2.42 9.42
CA TYR A 157 7.35 -3.65 9.92
C TYR A 157 6.46 -4.88 9.75
N GLU A 158 5.13 -4.69 9.73
CA GLU A 158 4.16 -5.77 9.49
C GLU A 158 4.22 -6.31 8.05
N ASN A 159 4.80 -5.55 7.13
CA ASN A 159 5.01 -5.95 5.74
C ASN A 159 6.41 -6.57 5.51
N ILE A 160 7.20 -6.79 6.57
CA ILE A 160 8.52 -7.44 6.50
C ILE A 160 8.40 -8.85 7.08
N TRP A 161 8.74 -9.85 6.28
CA TRP A 161 8.76 -11.25 6.71
C TRP A 161 10.04 -11.57 7.49
N LYS A 162 11.18 -11.25 6.90
CA LYS A 162 12.51 -11.63 7.38
C LYS A 162 13.53 -10.57 7.00
N ILE A 163 14.55 -10.42 7.84
CA ILE A 163 15.70 -9.55 7.57
C ILE A 163 16.96 -10.42 7.57
N GLU A 164 17.77 -10.29 6.53
CA GLU A 164 19.05 -10.98 6.42
C GLU A 164 20.18 -9.98 6.21
N LEU A 165 21.23 -10.03 7.03
CA LEU A 165 22.44 -9.26 6.82
C LEU A 165 23.49 -10.14 6.13
N HIS A 166 23.84 -9.80 4.91
CA HIS A 166 24.89 -10.47 4.13
C HIS A 166 26.20 -9.68 4.25
N GLN A 167 27.25 -10.35 4.72
CA GLN A 167 28.60 -9.83 4.88
C GLN A 167 29.58 -10.69 4.09
N PRO A 168 29.71 -10.49 2.76
CA PRO A 168 30.57 -11.32 1.93
C PRO A 168 32.03 -11.28 2.40
N ARG A 169 32.64 -12.46 2.53
CA ARG A 169 34.03 -12.58 3.00
C ARG A 169 34.99 -11.85 2.05
N GLY A 170 35.74 -10.89 2.61
CA GLY A 170 36.74 -10.12 1.86
C GLY A 170 36.20 -8.85 1.20
N GLU A 171 34.89 -8.58 1.29
CA GLU A 171 34.31 -7.31 0.85
C GLU A 171 34.05 -6.37 2.03
N THR A 172 34.22 -5.07 1.82
CA THR A 172 33.89 -4.05 2.83
C THR A 172 32.41 -3.65 2.80
N THR A 173 31.69 -4.06 1.75
CA THR A 173 30.30 -3.72 1.52
C THR A 173 29.39 -4.73 2.21
N LYS A 174 28.37 -4.23 2.91
CA LYS A 174 27.37 -5.05 3.58
C LYS A 174 26.03 -4.87 2.89
N TYR A 175 25.25 -5.95 2.80
CA TYR A 175 23.94 -5.93 2.16
C TYR A 175 22.87 -6.32 3.18
N LEU A 176 21.88 -5.47 3.36
CA LEU A 176 20.73 -5.77 4.20
C LEU A 176 19.53 -6.13 3.32
N LEU A 177 19.10 -7.36 3.38
CA LEU A 177 17.96 -7.88 2.65
C LEU A 177 16.71 -7.87 3.53
N LEU A 178 15.65 -7.23 3.08
CA LEU A 178 14.31 -7.25 3.66
C LEU A 178 13.40 -8.09 2.75
N GLN A 179 13.01 -9.27 3.20
CA GLN A 179 11.98 -10.08 2.53
C GLN A 179 10.60 -9.51 2.86
N LEU A 180 9.77 -9.31 1.84
CA LEU A 180 8.52 -8.55 1.95
C LEU A 180 7.30 -9.46 1.92
N ILE A 181 6.33 -9.16 2.77
CA ILE A 181 4.95 -9.67 2.70
C ILE A 181 4.09 -8.66 1.90
N GLY A 182 4.27 -7.37 2.21
CA GLY A 182 3.56 -6.25 1.59
C GLY A 182 4.50 -5.32 0.84
N ALA A 183 3.98 -4.56 -0.12
CA ALA A 183 4.76 -3.49 -0.75
C ALA A 183 4.89 -2.27 0.19
N PRO A 184 5.86 -1.37 -0.03
CA PRO A 184 5.89 -0.08 0.66
C PRO A 184 4.82 0.87 0.12
N ARG A 185 4.25 1.72 0.99
CA ARG A 185 3.41 2.84 0.55
C ARG A 185 4.25 3.86 -0.18
N ILE A 186 3.80 4.26 -1.37
CA ILE A 186 4.47 5.25 -2.20
C ILE A 186 3.81 6.61 -2.04
N PHE A 187 4.65 7.63 -1.84
CA PHE A 187 4.25 9.02 -1.81
C PHE A 187 5.09 9.85 -2.78
N GLU A 188 4.44 10.73 -3.52
CA GLU A 188 5.08 11.73 -4.37
C GLU A 188 5.00 13.09 -3.69
N PHE A 189 6.12 13.81 -3.67
CA PHE A 189 6.18 15.16 -3.15
C PHE A 189 5.64 16.15 -4.18
N TYR A 190 4.74 17.01 -3.77
CA TYR A 190 4.29 18.12 -4.60
C TYR A 190 4.84 19.45 -4.09
N THR A 191 5.42 20.23 -5.00
CA THR A 191 5.81 21.61 -4.71
C THR A 191 4.67 22.53 -5.15
N PRO A 192 3.99 23.22 -4.23
CA PRO A 192 2.90 24.11 -4.59
C PRO A 192 3.40 25.29 -5.43
N THR A 193 2.69 25.56 -6.53
CA THR A 193 2.80 26.81 -7.30
C THR A 193 2.30 27.98 -6.45
N SER A 194 3.00 29.11 -6.52
CA SER A 194 3.20 30.12 -5.47
C SER A 194 2.01 30.98 -5.02
N ASP A 195 0.76 30.56 -5.20
CA ASP A 195 -0.39 31.42 -4.90
C ASP A 195 -0.87 31.33 -3.43
N ASP A 196 -0.38 30.34 -2.66
CA ASP A 196 -0.71 30.17 -1.25
C ASP A 196 0.51 30.52 -0.36
N VAL A 197 0.44 31.68 0.31
CA VAL A 197 1.48 32.18 1.24
C VAL A 197 1.79 31.18 2.38
N TYR A 198 0.84 30.31 2.74
CA TYR A 198 1.07 29.27 3.75
C TYR A 198 1.94 28.11 3.24
N LYS A 199 2.16 28.02 1.92
CA LYS A 199 2.93 26.96 1.27
C LYS A 199 4.12 27.46 0.44
N ASP A 200 4.34 28.77 0.39
CA ASP A 200 5.47 29.38 -0.31
C ASP A 200 6.81 28.94 0.33
N PRO A 201 7.71 28.25 -0.41
CA PRO A 201 9.01 27.81 0.09
C PRO A 201 9.96 28.97 0.42
N LEU A 202 9.73 30.18 -0.12
CA LEU A 202 10.49 31.38 0.28
C LEU A 202 10.06 31.89 1.65
N LYS A 203 8.83 31.61 2.08
CA LYS A 203 8.27 32.08 3.36
C LYS A 203 8.20 30.99 4.43
N ASN A 204 8.37 29.73 4.08
CA ASN A 204 8.26 28.61 5.00
C ASN A 204 9.42 27.62 4.81
N TYR A 205 10.17 27.37 5.87
CA TYR A 205 11.19 26.33 5.95
C TYR A 205 10.79 25.33 7.03
N PHE A 206 10.85 24.04 6.72
CA PHE A 206 10.73 22.97 7.69
C PHE A 206 11.88 22.01 7.43
N ARG A 207 12.54 21.56 8.50
CA ARG A 207 13.57 20.52 8.42
C ARG A 207 12.98 19.24 7.85
N ASP A 208 11.82 18.84 8.37
CA ASP A 208 11.05 17.73 7.87
C ASP A 208 9.93 18.26 6.97
N SER A 209 9.77 17.68 5.79
CA SER A 209 8.61 17.97 4.92
C SER A 209 7.30 17.77 5.68
N LEU A 210 6.35 18.71 5.56
CA LEU A 210 5.03 18.58 6.15
C LEU A 210 4.26 17.43 5.48
N ASP A 211 3.49 16.66 6.25
CA ASP A 211 2.72 15.53 5.72
C ASP A 211 1.72 15.94 4.63
N ASP A 212 1.23 17.19 4.67
CA ASP A 212 0.30 17.74 3.67
C ASP A 212 0.92 17.97 2.28
N GLN A 213 2.23 17.83 2.13
CA GLN A 213 2.96 17.97 0.85
C GLN A 213 3.15 16.63 0.12
N TRP A 214 2.86 15.51 0.80
CA TRP A 214 3.03 14.17 0.27
C TRP A 214 1.69 13.59 -0.18
N PHE A 215 1.62 13.16 -1.43
CA PHE A 215 0.43 12.56 -2.00
C PHE A 215 0.66 11.07 -2.23
N ARG A 216 -0.33 10.25 -1.85
CA ARG A 216 -0.33 8.82 -2.14
C ARG A 216 -0.25 8.59 -3.65
N ALA A 217 0.73 7.81 -4.08
CA ALA A 217 0.97 7.44 -5.46
C ALA A 217 0.94 5.91 -5.65
N ILE A 218 0.92 5.49 -6.92
CA ILE A 218 1.18 4.11 -7.33
C ILE A 218 2.68 3.93 -7.61
N ASP A 219 3.07 2.76 -8.09
CA ASP A 219 4.43 2.48 -8.54
C ASP A 219 4.86 3.44 -9.68
N PHE A 220 5.89 4.24 -9.41
CA PHE A 220 6.44 5.22 -10.35
C PHE A 220 7.45 4.61 -11.32
N THR A 221 7.87 3.36 -11.10
CA THR A 221 8.86 2.69 -11.94
C THR A 221 8.24 2.19 -13.24
N LEU A 222 9.05 2.14 -14.30
CA LEU A 222 8.63 1.55 -15.58
C LEU A 222 8.21 0.09 -15.37
N SER A 223 7.04 -0.27 -15.91
CA SER A 223 6.45 -1.62 -15.78
C SER A 223 6.24 -2.08 -14.34
N SER A 224 6.03 -1.16 -13.39
CA SER A 224 5.65 -1.45 -12.00
C SER A 224 6.60 -2.43 -11.27
N ARG A 225 7.92 -2.23 -11.42
CA ARG A 225 8.99 -3.09 -10.86
C ARG A 225 8.96 -3.22 -9.34
N ILE A 226 8.48 -2.21 -8.60
CA ILE A 226 8.27 -2.32 -7.15
C ILE A 226 7.15 -3.33 -6.87
N GLY A 227 6.08 -3.31 -7.67
CA GLY A 227 5.00 -4.29 -7.63
C GLY A 227 5.45 -5.73 -7.91
N HIS A 228 6.54 -5.94 -8.65
CA HIS A 228 7.10 -7.28 -8.90
C HIS A 228 7.99 -7.80 -7.78
N SER A 229 8.55 -6.91 -6.96
CA SER A 229 9.60 -7.25 -6.01
C SER A 229 9.04 -8.01 -4.81
N SER A 230 9.63 -9.16 -4.49
CA SER A 230 9.37 -9.87 -3.22
C SER A 230 10.33 -9.46 -2.11
N ALA A 231 11.38 -8.70 -2.44
CA ALA A 231 12.40 -8.28 -1.48
C ALA A 231 13.01 -6.92 -1.82
N LEU A 232 13.56 -6.27 -0.80
CA LEU A 232 14.31 -5.02 -0.87
C LEU A 232 15.72 -5.26 -0.35
N CYS A 233 16.76 -4.88 -1.09
CA CYS A 233 18.14 -4.98 -0.64
C CYS A 233 18.76 -3.58 -0.51
N LEU A 234 19.41 -3.32 0.61
CA LEU A 234 20.13 -2.07 0.89
C LEU A 234 21.62 -2.36 0.87
N GLU A 235 22.35 -1.69 0.00
CA GLU A 235 23.81 -1.68 0.03
C GLU A 235 24.30 -0.57 0.96
N LEU A 236 25.02 -0.97 1.99
CA LEU A 236 25.39 -0.12 3.10
C LEU A 236 26.79 0.50 2.89
N PRO A 237 26.98 1.79 3.20
CA PRO A 237 28.27 2.45 3.08
C PRO A 237 29.30 1.86 4.08
N SER A 238 30.49 1.56 3.58
CA SER A 238 31.50 0.70 4.22
C SER A 238 32.15 1.21 5.52
N LYS A 239 31.66 2.31 6.12
CA LYS A 239 32.35 3.02 7.22
C LYS A 239 31.47 3.41 8.41
N ARG A 240 30.20 3.02 8.47
CA ARG A 240 29.32 3.35 9.61
C ARG A 240 29.01 2.13 10.47
N GLU A 241 29.04 2.31 11.79
CA GLU A 241 28.46 1.36 12.72
C GLU A 241 26.95 1.30 12.48
N PHE A 242 26.46 0.07 12.36
CA PHE A 242 25.10 -0.19 11.95
C PHE A 242 24.27 -0.61 13.18
N PRO A 243 23.05 -0.08 13.37
CA PRO A 243 22.20 -0.45 14.50
C PRO A 243 21.97 -1.96 14.60
N ASN A 244 22.01 -2.51 15.82
CA ASN A 244 21.76 -3.93 16.03
C ASN A 244 20.28 -4.26 15.70
N PHE A 245 20.04 -4.93 14.58
CA PHE A 245 18.68 -5.35 14.19
C PHE A 245 18.17 -6.54 14.97
N ARG A 246 19.06 -7.35 15.54
CA ARG A 246 18.70 -8.56 16.28
C ARG A 246 17.83 -8.25 17.50
N GLU A 247 18.01 -7.07 18.10
CA GLU A 247 17.20 -6.60 19.22
C GLU A 247 15.80 -6.13 18.79
N ASN A 248 15.62 -5.83 17.50
CA ASN A 248 14.43 -5.16 16.98
C ASN A 248 13.55 -6.06 16.10
N PHE A 249 14.08 -7.17 15.59
CA PHE A 249 13.38 -8.07 14.67
C PHE A 249 13.57 -9.54 15.07
N ALA A 250 12.47 -10.27 15.22
CA ALA A 250 12.47 -11.68 15.64
C ALA A 250 13.07 -12.63 14.58
N HIS A 251 12.92 -12.31 13.29
CA HIS A 251 13.39 -13.11 12.16
C HIS A 251 14.60 -12.44 11.49
N TYR A 252 15.69 -12.32 12.26
CA TYR A 252 16.97 -11.77 11.79
C TYR A 252 18.02 -12.87 11.64
N GLU A 253 18.65 -12.94 10.47
CA GLU A 253 19.74 -13.87 10.18
C GLU A 253 20.97 -13.14 9.62
N GLU A 254 22.15 -13.71 9.87
CA GLU A 254 23.41 -13.23 9.32
C GLU A 254 24.03 -14.31 8.44
N SER A 255 24.53 -13.90 7.28
CA SER A 255 25.19 -14.77 6.31
C SER A 255 26.54 -14.18 5.93
N GLU A 256 27.58 -15.02 5.96
CA GLU A 256 28.93 -14.69 5.49
C GLU A 256 29.20 -15.22 4.06
N GLY A 257 28.16 -15.75 3.41
CA GLY A 257 28.26 -16.29 2.05
C GLY A 257 28.55 -15.21 1.00
N GLN A 258 28.95 -15.65 -0.19
CA GLN A 258 29.02 -14.75 -1.34
C GLN A 258 27.60 -14.23 -1.66
N TYR A 259 27.46 -12.96 -1.99
CA TYR A 259 26.18 -12.36 -2.34
C TYR A 259 26.30 -11.61 -3.66
N THR A 260 25.55 -12.03 -4.66
CA THR A 260 25.67 -11.53 -6.04
C THR A 260 24.36 -10.97 -6.55
N PHE A 261 24.47 -9.91 -7.35
CA PHE A 261 23.33 -9.26 -7.99
C PHE A 261 23.28 -9.63 -9.47
N GLU A 262 22.10 -9.99 -9.93
CA GLU A 262 21.81 -10.29 -11.33
C GLU A 262 20.74 -9.34 -11.86
N SER A 263 20.78 -9.05 -13.16
CA SER A 263 19.74 -8.22 -13.78
C SER A 263 18.47 -9.04 -13.97
N GLY A 264 17.41 -8.69 -13.25
CA GLY A 264 16.08 -9.26 -13.41
C GLY A 264 15.26 -8.58 -14.49
N SER A 265 14.16 -9.23 -14.90
CA SER A 265 13.17 -8.67 -15.83
C SER A 265 11.76 -8.75 -15.25
N PRO A 266 10.88 -7.76 -15.51
CA PRO A 266 9.47 -7.86 -15.17
C PRO A 266 8.82 -9.10 -15.81
N PHE A 267 8.07 -9.88 -15.04
CA PHE A 267 7.50 -11.17 -15.45
C PHE A 267 5.96 -11.20 -15.49
N SER A 268 5.31 -10.05 -15.28
CA SER A 268 3.85 -9.98 -15.13
C SER A 268 3.20 -10.02 -16.50
N CYS A 269 2.19 -10.86 -16.67
CA CYS A 269 1.38 -10.93 -17.87
C CYS A 269 0.39 -9.75 -17.99
N ASN A 270 0.12 -9.06 -16.87
CA ASN A 270 -0.80 -7.93 -16.83
C ASN A 270 -0.15 -6.73 -16.11
N PRO A 271 0.02 -5.58 -16.79
CA PRO A 271 0.62 -4.39 -16.20
C PRO A 271 -0.32 -3.65 -15.24
N ASP A 272 -1.64 -3.80 -15.38
CA ASP A 272 -2.61 -3.14 -14.51
C ASP A 272 -2.72 -3.86 -13.15
N VAL A 273 -2.36 -5.13 -13.06
CA VAL A 273 -2.45 -5.95 -11.84
C VAL A 273 -1.21 -6.82 -11.66
N VAL A 274 -0.11 -6.16 -11.26
CA VAL A 274 1.16 -6.80 -10.92
C VAL A 274 1.17 -7.29 -9.46
N PRO A 275 1.86 -8.39 -9.12
CA PRO A 275 2.45 -9.37 -10.01
C PRO A 275 1.42 -10.44 -10.39
N MET A 276 1.22 -10.67 -11.70
CA MET A 276 0.44 -11.77 -12.21
C MET A 276 1.23 -12.61 -13.21
N VAL A 277 1.30 -13.91 -12.99
CA VAL A 277 1.99 -14.86 -13.87
C VAL A 277 0.99 -15.61 -14.75
N ALA A 278 1.45 -15.97 -15.94
CA ALA A 278 0.70 -16.78 -16.89
C ALA A 278 1.58 -17.93 -17.40
N PRO A 279 0.97 -19.09 -17.75
CA PRO A 279 1.71 -20.16 -18.36
C PRO A 279 2.27 -19.75 -19.74
N PRO A 280 3.41 -20.32 -20.15
CA PRO A 280 3.96 -20.19 -21.50
C PRO A 280 2.97 -20.59 -22.60
N GLN A 281 3.19 -20.09 -23.82
CA GLN A 281 2.35 -20.42 -24.97
C GLN A 281 2.28 -21.94 -25.18
N GLY A 282 1.06 -22.46 -25.33
CA GLY A 282 0.79 -23.88 -25.56
C GLY A 282 0.52 -24.70 -24.30
N ILE A 283 0.73 -24.16 -23.09
CA ILE A 283 0.36 -24.81 -21.83
C ILE A 283 -0.92 -24.16 -21.29
N HIS A 284 -1.95 -24.98 -21.04
CA HIS A 284 -3.23 -24.50 -20.52
C HIS A 284 -3.45 -25.00 -19.09
N ILE A 285 -3.30 -24.11 -18.12
CA ILE A 285 -3.53 -24.41 -16.71
C ILE A 285 -4.94 -23.96 -16.30
N PRO A 286 -5.76 -24.83 -15.68
CA PRO A 286 -7.08 -24.43 -15.19
C PRO A 286 -7.03 -23.27 -14.21
N PHE A 287 -8.06 -22.43 -14.25
CA PHE A 287 -8.22 -21.25 -13.40
C PHE A 287 -7.91 -21.51 -11.92
N ASP A 288 -8.43 -22.61 -11.35
CA ASP A 288 -8.29 -22.89 -9.92
C ASP A 288 -6.82 -23.10 -9.49
N ILE A 289 -6.03 -23.78 -10.33
CA ILE A 289 -4.60 -24.00 -10.11
C ILE A 289 -3.82 -22.72 -10.37
N LEU A 290 -4.09 -22.02 -11.49
CA LEU A 290 -3.37 -20.79 -11.82
C LEU A 290 -3.62 -19.68 -10.79
N PHE A 291 -4.81 -19.63 -10.20
CA PHE A 291 -5.14 -18.72 -9.10
C PHE A 291 -4.24 -18.99 -7.88
N LYS A 292 -4.04 -20.27 -7.51
CA LYS A 292 -3.12 -20.66 -6.42
C LYS A 292 -1.66 -20.35 -6.77
N VAL A 293 -1.21 -20.60 -8.00
CA VAL A 293 0.16 -20.26 -8.45
C VAL A 293 0.40 -18.75 -8.35
N ASN A 294 -0.54 -17.93 -8.81
CA ASN A 294 -0.46 -16.48 -8.66
C ASN A 294 -0.45 -16.06 -7.18
N SER A 295 -1.28 -16.69 -6.34
CA SER A 295 -1.28 -16.46 -4.89
C SER A 295 0.09 -16.72 -4.26
N LEU A 296 0.78 -17.80 -4.62
CA LEU A 296 2.13 -18.12 -4.14
C LEU A 296 3.15 -17.03 -4.51
N VAL A 297 3.11 -16.52 -5.74
CA VAL A 297 4.01 -15.44 -6.18
C VAL A 297 3.71 -14.14 -5.41
N GLN A 298 2.43 -13.80 -5.28
CA GLN A 298 2.00 -12.53 -4.68
C GLN A 298 2.28 -12.46 -3.17
N HIS A 299 2.24 -13.60 -2.49
CA HIS A 299 2.56 -13.71 -1.06
C HIS A 299 4.03 -14.06 -0.79
N GLY A 300 4.89 -14.00 -1.81
CA GLY A 300 6.33 -14.17 -1.65
C GLY A 300 6.75 -15.59 -1.30
N CYS A 301 6.00 -16.62 -1.67
CA CYS A 301 6.40 -18.02 -1.49
C CYS A 301 7.38 -18.48 -2.57
N VAL A 302 7.27 -17.91 -3.78
CA VAL A 302 8.13 -18.19 -4.95
C VAL A 302 8.36 -16.91 -5.74
N SER A 303 9.47 -16.83 -6.49
CA SER A 303 9.65 -15.77 -7.48
C SER A 303 8.93 -16.13 -8.77
N GLY A 304 8.19 -15.18 -9.34
CA GLY A 304 7.55 -15.37 -10.65
C GLY A 304 8.54 -15.54 -11.80
N SER A 305 9.80 -15.12 -11.63
CA SER A 305 10.88 -15.34 -12.61
C SER A 305 11.31 -16.81 -12.73
N GLU A 306 11.13 -17.59 -11.66
CA GLU A 306 11.57 -18.99 -11.58
C GLU A 306 10.47 -19.98 -12.00
N LEU A 307 9.33 -19.48 -12.47
CA LEU A 307 8.22 -20.31 -12.96
C LEU A 307 8.40 -20.58 -14.46
N ASP A 308 9.25 -21.55 -14.76
CA ASP A 308 9.59 -21.96 -16.12
C ASP A 308 8.60 -22.98 -16.71
N ASN A 309 8.88 -23.42 -17.95
CA ASN A 309 8.07 -24.44 -18.63
C ASN A 309 7.95 -25.72 -17.79
N ASP A 310 9.05 -26.16 -17.17
CA ASP A 310 9.10 -27.37 -16.34
C ASP A 310 8.15 -27.28 -15.16
N PHE A 311 8.14 -26.13 -14.46
CA PHE A 311 7.17 -25.86 -13.40
C PHE A 311 5.73 -25.97 -13.91
N TYR A 312 5.40 -25.30 -15.01
CA TYR A 312 4.04 -25.31 -15.54
C TYR A 312 3.59 -26.70 -16.00
N LEU A 313 4.50 -27.54 -16.50
CA LEU A 313 4.19 -28.93 -16.81
C LEU A 313 3.93 -29.80 -15.57
N LEU A 314 4.49 -29.44 -14.41
CA LEU A 314 4.25 -30.14 -13.14
C LEU A 314 2.94 -29.73 -12.47
N VAL A 315 2.43 -28.54 -12.76
CA VAL A 315 1.11 -28.09 -12.30
C VAL A 315 0.01 -28.26 -13.36
N ASP A 316 0.30 -29.01 -14.42
CA ASP A 316 -0.66 -29.38 -15.45
C ASP A 316 -1.45 -30.65 -15.03
N PRO A 317 -2.77 -30.55 -14.81
CA PRO A 317 -3.59 -31.69 -14.41
C PRO A 317 -3.75 -32.76 -15.50
N PHE A 318 -3.38 -32.49 -16.75
CA PHE A 318 -3.27 -33.54 -17.77
C PHE A 318 -2.07 -34.46 -17.54
N LYS A 319 -1.05 -34.01 -16.80
CA LYS A 319 0.19 -34.74 -16.54
C LYS A 319 0.26 -35.28 -15.12
N ILE A 320 -0.20 -34.51 -14.15
CA ILE A 320 -0.12 -34.83 -12.72
C ILE A 320 -1.53 -34.89 -12.13
N ASN A 321 -1.76 -35.82 -11.19
CA ASN A 321 -3.04 -35.91 -10.49
C ASN A 321 -3.38 -34.57 -9.80
N VAL A 322 -4.56 -34.02 -10.08
CA VAL A 322 -4.98 -32.70 -9.56
C VAL A 322 -4.90 -32.60 -8.04
N ASN A 323 -5.21 -33.67 -7.30
CA ASN A 323 -5.15 -33.66 -5.84
C ASN A 323 -3.71 -33.53 -5.33
N PHE A 324 -2.73 -34.08 -6.05
CA PHE A 324 -1.30 -33.91 -5.71
C PHE A 324 -0.88 -32.47 -5.95
N ILE A 325 -1.30 -31.87 -7.07
CA ILE A 325 -1.01 -30.48 -7.40
C ILE A 325 -1.59 -29.57 -6.31
N GLU A 326 -2.88 -29.70 -6.01
CA GLU A 326 -3.55 -28.86 -5.02
C GLU A 326 -2.90 -28.96 -3.64
N HIS A 327 -2.62 -30.18 -3.18
CA HIS A 327 -1.99 -30.42 -1.89
C HIS A 327 -0.56 -29.87 -1.83
N ALA A 328 0.24 -30.04 -2.89
CA ALA A 328 1.60 -29.54 -2.95
C ALA A 328 1.66 -28.00 -2.94
N LEU A 329 0.82 -27.33 -3.75
CA LEU A 329 0.75 -25.87 -3.77
C LEU A 329 0.31 -25.30 -2.42
N GLU A 330 -0.62 -25.98 -1.74
CA GLU A 330 -1.07 -25.58 -0.42
C GLU A 330 -0.02 -25.81 0.66
N LYS A 331 0.69 -26.93 0.61
CA LYS A 331 1.85 -27.19 1.47
C LYS A 331 2.94 -26.14 1.27
N MET A 332 3.20 -25.72 0.02
CA MET A 332 4.15 -24.65 -0.28
C MET A 332 3.69 -23.33 0.35
N TYR A 333 2.42 -22.96 0.21
CA TYR A 333 1.86 -21.74 0.80
C TYR A 333 1.99 -21.70 2.33
N TYR A 334 1.65 -22.80 3.01
CA TYR A 334 1.68 -22.86 4.47
C TYR A 334 3.06 -23.12 5.08
N SER A 335 4.06 -23.51 4.28
CA SER A 335 5.43 -23.66 4.76
C SER A 335 6.00 -22.35 5.33
N LYS A 336 5.51 -21.21 4.81
CA LYS A 336 6.00 -19.84 5.11
C LYS A 336 7.49 -19.64 4.80
N ASP A 337 8.11 -20.56 4.07
CA ASP A 337 9.48 -20.45 3.59
C ASP A 337 9.48 -20.08 2.10
N PHE A 338 10.48 -19.31 1.69
CA PHE A 338 10.68 -19.00 0.27
C PHE A 338 11.23 -20.22 -0.46
N CYS A 339 10.55 -20.65 -1.53
CA CYS A 339 10.96 -21.77 -2.37
C CYS A 339 11.76 -21.27 -3.58
N TYR A 340 13.07 -21.50 -3.55
CA TYR A 340 14.01 -21.07 -4.59
C TYR A 340 13.94 -21.91 -5.88
N GLU A 341 13.72 -23.23 -5.76
CA GLU A 341 13.65 -24.17 -6.90
C GLU A 341 12.26 -24.83 -6.97
N PRO A 342 11.21 -24.12 -7.41
CA PRO A 342 9.83 -24.60 -7.30
C PRO A 342 9.56 -25.88 -8.11
N ALA A 343 10.13 -26.01 -9.31
CA ALA A 343 9.97 -27.21 -10.14
C ALA A 343 10.60 -28.46 -9.49
N ARG A 344 11.80 -28.32 -8.93
CA ARG A 344 12.49 -29.40 -8.23
C ARG A 344 11.73 -29.80 -6.96
N TRP A 345 11.31 -28.80 -6.19
CA TRP A 345 10.54 -29.02 -4.97
C TRP A 345 9.25 -29.81 -5.26
N LEU A 346 8.52 -29.46 -6.32
CA LEU A 346 7.32 -30.20 -6.73
C LEU A 346 7.63 -31.65 -7.13
N LYS A 347 8.69 -31.89 -7.91
CA LYS A 347 9.13 -33.26 -8.27
C LYS A 347 9.39 -34.09 -7.00
N ASP A 348 10.16 -33.54 -6.06
CA ASP A 348 10.48 -34.21 -4.79
C ASP A 348 9.22 -34.50 -3.96
N GLN A 349 8.26 -33.56 -3.91
CA GLN A 349 6.98 -33.78 -3.23
C GLN A 349 6.15 -34.88 -3.88
N TYR A 350 6.08 -34.91 -5.21
CA TYR A 350 5.29 -35.93 -5.91
C TYR A 350 5.88 -37.32 -5.77
N ASP A 351 7.20 -37.45 -5.75
CA ASP A 351 7.85 -38.73 -5.50
C ASP A 351 7.58 -39.23 -4.06
N GLN A 352 7.59 -38.32 -3.07
CA GLN A 352 7.14 -38.66 -1.72
C GLN A 352 5.67 -39.11 -1.71
N TYR A 353 4.76 -38.39 -2.38
CA TYR A 353 3.35 -38.76 -2.40
C TYR A 353 3.10 -40.12 -3.05
N ARG A 354 3.82 -40.44 -4.13
CA ARG A 354 3.74 -41.77 -4.76
C ARG A 354 4.13 -42.89 -3.81
N VAL A 355 5.15 -42.66 -2.97
CA VAL A 355 5.58 -43.63 -1.96
C VAL A 355 4.57 -43.75 -0.81
N TYR A 356 4.07 -42.62 -0.29
CA TYR A 356 3.21 -42.62 0.91
C TYR A 356 1.74 -42.96 0.64
N PHE A 357 1.18 -42.47 -0.46
CA PHE A 357 -0.25 -42.58 -0.76
C PHE A 357 -0.55 -43.67 -1.80
N GLY A 358 0.45 -44.08 -2.58
CA GLY A 358 0.24 -44.89 -3.79
C GLY A 358 -0.58 -44.13 -4.85
N GLU A 359 -0.76 -44.73 -6.02
CA GLU A 359 -1.55 -44.09 -7.10
C GLU A 359 -3.06 -44.04 -6.79
N ASN A 360 -3.55 -44.90 -5.90
CA ASN A 360 -4.99 -45.14 -5.69
C ASN A 360 -5.59 -44.40 -4.49
N ASN A 361 -4.80 -43.69 -3.65
CA ASN A 361 -5.33 -43.02 -2.46
C ASN A 361 -4.74 -41.61 -2.25
N PRO A 362 -5.01 -40.66 -3.17
CA PRO A 362 -4.41 -39.34 -3.10
C PRO A 362 -4.77 -38.57 -1.82
N PRO A 363 -3.92 -37.61 -1.39
CA PRO A 363 -4.22 -36.75 -0.27
C PRO A 363 -5.57 -36.06 -0.51
N ARG A 364 -6.42 -36.09 0.50
CA ARG A 364 -7.75 -35.49 0.42
C ARG A 364 -7.61 -33.98 0.28
N SER A 365 -8.49 -33.38 -0.52
CA SER A 365 -8.68 -31.94 -0.54
C SER A 365 -9.01 -31.46 0.90
N PRO A 366 -8.39 -30.38 1.38
CA PRO A 366 -8.69 -29.83 2.70
C PRO A 366 -10.02 -29.06 2.75
N ASN A 367 -10.72 -28.94 1.61
CA ASN A 367 -12.06 -28.36 1.59
C ASN A 367 -13.04 -29.22 2.39
N ILE A 368 -13.59 -28.62 3.44
CA ILE A 368 -14.56 -29.27 4.32
C ILE A 368 -15.96 -29.09 3.70
N SER A 369 -16.85 -30.06 3.90
CA SER A 369 -18.28 -29.87 3.59
C SER A 369 -18.81 -28.71 4.43
N LEU A 370 -19.33 -27.67 3.77
CA LEU A 370 -19.85 -26.49 4.45
C LEU A 370 -21.31 -26.69 4.88
N ASP A 371 -21.69 -26.03 5.98
CA ASP A 371 -23.07 -25.95 6.43
C ASP A 371 -23.95 -25.16 5.43
N ASN A 372 -25.26 -25.41 5.49
CA ASN A 372 -26.26 -24.71 4.67
C ASN A 372 -26.14 -23.18 4.87
N GLY A 373 -25.89 -22.47 3.78
CA GLY A 373 -25.76 -21.00 3.78
C GLY A 373 -24.32 -20.48 3.80
N LEU A 374 -23.31 -21.34 3.76
CA LEU A 374 -21.90 -20.97 3.58
C LEU A 374 -21.41 -21.33 2.18
N VAL A 375 -20.48 -20.53 1.64
CA VAL A 375 -19.89 -20.73 0.31
C VAL A 375 -18.41 -20.37 0.30
N TYR A 376 -17.63 -21.16 -0.43
CA TYR A 376 -16.21 -20.87 -0.71
C TYR A 376 -16.09 -19.83 -1.82
N ILE A 377 -15.47 -18.70 -1.52
CA ILE A 377 -15.31 -17.58 -2.46
C ILE A 377 -13.85 -17.13 -2.50
N ARG A 378 -13.34 -16.93 -3.71
CA ARG A 378 -12.02 -16.34 -3.93
C ARG A 378 -12.07 -14.83 -3.82
N ARG A 379 -11.00 -14.25 -3.28
CA ARG A 379 -10.85 -12.80 -3.14
C ARG A 379 -9.60 -12.31 -3.87
N ALA A 380 -9.71 -11.18 -4.56
CA ALA A 380 -8.57 -10.41 -5.04
C ALA A 380 -8.49 -9.09 -4.25
N GLN A 381 -7.41 -8.88 -3.51
CA GLN A 381 -7.12 -7.63 -2.81
C GLN A 381 -6.16 -6.82 -3.66
N ILE A 382 -6.58 -5.64 -4.08
CA ILE A 382 -5.80 -4.76 -4.96
C ILE A 382 -5.29 -3.60 -4.10
N THR A 383 -3.98 -3.47 -4.02
CA THR A 383 -3.29 -2.34 -3.43
C THR A 383 -2.82 -1.38 -4.53
N PRO A 384 -2.38 -0.16 -4.15
CA PRO A 384 -1.77 0.77 -5.10
C PRO A 384 -0.56 0.21 -5.85
N CYS A 385 0.25 -0.66 -5.23
CA CYS A 385 1.43 -1.27 -5.86
C CYS A 385 1.19 -2.68 -6.40
N LYS A 386 0.32 -3.48 -5.75
CA LYS A 386 0.22 -4.94 -5.99
C LYS A 386 -1.21 -5.46 -6.07
N VAL A 387 -1.35 -6.74 -6.43
CA VAL A 387 -2.56 -7.54 -6.26
C VAL A 387 -2.24 -8.81 -5.47
N TYR A 388 -3.18 -9.23 -4.64
CA TYR A 388 -3.09 -10.42 -3.80
C TYR A 388 -4.32 -11.30 -3.99
N PHE A 389 -4.11 -12.54 -4.40
CA PHE A 389 -5.14 -13.55 -4.57
C PHE A 389 -5.24 -14.40 -3.32
N CYS A 390 -6.42 -14.39 -2.70
CA CYS A 390 -6.69 -15.03 -1.42
C CYS A 390 -7.83 -16.04 -1.56
N GLY A 391 -7.79 -17.02 -0.66
CA GLY A 391 -8.82 -18.03 -0.53
C GLY A 391 -8.64 -19.23 -1.47
N PRO A 392 -9.72 -20.01 -1.69
CA PRO A 392 -11.11 -19.68 -1.35
C PRO A 392 -11.40 -19.58 0.15
N GLU A 393 -12.08 -18.51 0.56
CA GLU A 393 -12.49 -18.25 1.95
C GLU A 393 -13.96 -18.58 2.17
N ILE A 394 -14.31 -19.02 3.38
CA ILE A 394 -15.70 -19.29 3.78
C ILE A 394 -16.43 -17.96 3.95
N ASN A 395 -17.48 -17.75 3.17
CA ASN A 395 -18.32 -16.55 3.22
C ASN A 395 -19.78 -16.96 3.46
N VAL A 396 -20.54 -16.10 4.15
CA VAL A 396 -22.00 -16.25 4.23
C VAL A 396 -22.59 -16.02 2.84
N SER A 397 -23.47 -16.92 2.43
CA SER A 397 -24.15 -16.87 1.14
C SER A 397 -25.10 -15.68 1.05
N ASN A 398 -25.54 -15.38 -0.17
CA ASN A 398 -26.54 -14.36 -0.46
C ASN A 398 -27.49 -14.86 -1.56
N ARG A 399 -28.54 -14.08 -1.85
CA ARG A 399 -29.59 -14.46 -2.80
C ARG A 399 -29.02 -14.78 -4.19
N VAL A 400 -28.01 -14.05 -4.64
CA VAL A 400 -27.36 -14.26 -5.94
C VAL A 400 -26.52 -15.55 -5.92
N LEU A 401 -25.66 -15.72 -4.92
CA LEU A 401 -24.79 -16.90 -4.83
C LEU A 401 -25.60 -18.20 -4.68
N ARG A 402 -26.74 -18.18 -3.97
CA ARG A 402 -27.66 -19.33 -3.90
C ARG A 402 -28.26 -19.67 -5.27
N ARG A 403 -28.74 -18.66 -6.00
CA ARG A 403 -29.35 -18.86 -7.31
C ARG A 403 -28.35 -19.43 -8.32
N PHE A 404 -27.11 -18.92 -8.31
CA PHE A 404 -26.08 -19.26 -9.29
C PHE A 404 -24.98 -20.13 -8.68
N HIS A 405 -25.34 -21.05 -7.77
CA HIS A 405 -24.38 -21.88 -7.02
C HIS A 405 -23.56 -22.82 -7.92
N GLU A 406 -24.10 -23.24 -9.07
CA GLU A 406 -23.37 -24.04 -10.08
C GLU A 406 -22.20 -23.25 -10.73
N HIS A 407 -22.19 -21.93 -10.59
CA HIS A 407 -21.20 -21.03 -11.18
C HIS A 407 -20.38 -20.28 -10.13
N ILE A 408 -20.25 -20.83 -8.91
CA ILE A 408 -19.51 -20.18 -7.80
C ILE A 408 -18.05 -19.84 -8.19
N ASN A 409 -17.38 -20.72 -8.94
CA ASN A 409 -16.03 -20.49 -9.44
C ASN A 409 -15.93 -19.36 -10.48
N ASN A 410 -17.04 -18.75 -10.89
CA ASN A 410 -17.09 -17.58 -11.77
C ASN A 410 -17.36 -16.29 -10.98
N PHE A 411 -17.61 -16.35 -9.67
CA PHE A 411 -17.66 -15.18 -8.81
C PHE A 411 -16.29 -14.88 -8.22
N LEU A 412 -15.92 -13.60 -8.19
CA LEU A 412 -14.72 -13.11 -7.54
C LEU A 412 -15.09 -11.92 -6.66
N ARG A 413 -14.70 -11.97 -5.38
CA ARG A 413 -14.78 -10.80 -4.51
C ARG A 413 -13.54 -9.95 -4.73
N VAL A 414 -13.70 -8.67 -5.00
CA VAL A 414 -12.59 -7.74 -5.22
C VAL A 414 -12.63 -6.67 -4.14
N SER A 415 -11.49 -6.38 -3.53
CA SER A 415 -11.35 -5.38 -2.46
C SER A 415 -10.21 -4.41 -2.78
N PHE A 416 -10.45 -3.11 -2.69
CA PHE A 416 -9.44 -2.08 -2.86
C PHE A 416 -8.95 -1.58 -1.50
N VAL A 417 -7.71 -1.91 -1.15
CA VAL A 417 -7.09 -1.70 0.17
C VAL A 417 -5.74 -0.99 0.02
N ASP A 418 -5.21 -0.43 1.10
CA ASP A 418 -3.84 0.12 1.13
C ASP A 418 -2.82 -1.02 1.36
N GLU A 419 -1.52 -0.72 1.36
CA GLU A 419 -0.46 -1.74 1.38
C GLU A 419 -0.42 -2.64 2.64
N GLU A 420 -0.95 -2.17 3.77
CA GLU A 420 -1.13 -2.91 5.03
C GLU A 420 -2.52 -3.56 5.10
N LEU A 421 -3.21 -3.65 3.96
CA LEU A 421 -4.56 -4.21 3.81
C LEU A 421 -5.67 -3.43 4.53
N ASP A 422 -5.35 -2.24 5.03
CA ASP A 422 -6.28 -1.28 5.59
C ASP A 422 -7.16 -0.63 4.51
N LYS A 423 -8.23 0.02 4.94
CA LYS A 423 -9.14 0.73 4.04
C LYS A 423 -8.46 1.95 3.39
N LEU A 424 -8.58 2.09 2.07
CA LEU A 424 -8.27 3.34 1.35
C LEU A 424 -9.27 4.43 1.70
N TYR A 425 -8.78 5.63 2.00
CA TYR A 425 -9.60 6.79 2.35
C TYR A 425 -9.80 7.73 1.15
N SER A 426 -10.83 8.57 1.22
CA SER A 426 -11.11 9.57 0.17
C SER A 426 -9.94 10.52 -0.09
N ALA A 427 -9.14 10.81 0.95
CA ALA A 427 -7.94 11.63 0.86
C ALA A 427 -6.85 11.00 -0.02
N ASP A 428 -6.82 9.67 -0.17
CA ASP A 428 -5.84 8.96 -1.01
C ASP A 428 -6.26 8.95 -2.49
N LEU A 429 -7.55 9.19 -2.77
CA LEU A 429 -8.14 9.19 -4.11
C LEU A 429 -8.19 10.58 -4.76
N SER A 430 -7.84 11.63 -4.01
CA SER A 430 -7.91 13.03 -4.44
C SER A 430 -6.60 13.75 -4.20
N THR A 431 -6.21 14.63 -5.11
CA THR A 431 -5.12 15.55 -4.84
C THR A 431 -5.68 16.78 -4.11
N ARG A 432 -5.15 17.12 -2.94
CA ARG A 432 -5.61 18.26 -2.13
C ARG A 432 -5.39 19.64 -2.79
N ILE A 433 -4.79 19.67 -3.97
CA ILE A 433 -4.44 20.88 -4.74
C ILE A 433 -5.64 21.38 -5.55
N SER A 434 -6.53 20.48 -5.95
CA SER A 434 -7.85 20.83 -6.47
C SER A 434 -8.79 19.64 -6.28
N GLU A 435 -10.01 19.88 -5.81
CA GLU A 435 -11.07 18.85 -5.73
C GLU A 435 -11.36 18.17 -7.08
N ARG A 436 -10.82 18.72 -8.18
CA ARG A 436 -10.97 18.24 -9.56
C ARG A 436 -9.86 17.28 -10.02
N ARG A 437 -8.67 17.26 -9.42
CA ARG A 437 -7.61 16.31 -9.81
C ARG A 437 -7.68 15.03 -8.96
N ARG A 438 -7.92 13.91 -9.64
CA ARG A 438 -7.90 12.55 -9.09
C ARG A 438 -6.47 12.02 -9.01
N SER A 439 -6.18 11.18 -8.02
CA SER A 439 -4.87 10.53 -7.89
C SER A 439 -4.70 9.38 -8.89
N GLU A 440 -3.47 8.93 -9.09
CA GLU A 440 -3.18 7.74 -9.90
C GLU A 440 -3.89 6.48 -9.37
N ILE A 441 -4.06 6.39 -8.04
CA ILE A 441 -4.81 5.31 -7.38
C ILE A 441 -6.26 5.29 -7.86
N TYR A 442 -6.90 6.45 -7.98
CA TYR A 442 -8.27 6.54 -8.51
C TYR A 442 -8.35 6.01 -9.93
N TYR A 443 -7.40 6.36 -10.80
CA TYR A 443 -7.39 5.88 -12.19
C TYR A 443 -7.09 4.38 -12.29
N ARG A 444 -6.20 3.85 -11.45
CA ARG A 444 -5.96 2.40 -11.32
C ARG A 444 -7.26 1.66 -10.96
N ILE A 445 -7.97 2.11 -9.92
CA ILE A 445 -9.26 1.53 -9.51
C ILE A 445 -10.27 1.62 -10.67
N LEU A 446 -10.38 2.77 -11.32
CA LEU A 446 -11.31 2.99 -12.42
C LEU A 446 -11.00 2.10 -13.64
N SER A 447 -9.71 1.88 -13.95
CA SER A 447 -9.27 0.99 -15.03
C SER A 447 -9.76 -0.43 -14.76
N ILE A 448 -9.51 -0.96 -13.56
CA ILE A 448 -9.92 -2.32 -13.16
C ILE A 448 -11.44 -2.48 -13.18
N LEU A 449 -12.19 -1.48 -12.69
CA LEU A 449 -13.65 -1.50 -12.73
C LEU A 449 -14.22 -1.52 -14.16
N ARG A 450 -13.56 -0.83 -15.10
CA ARG A 450 -14.01 -0.72 -16.50
C ARG A 450 -13.59 -1.90 -17.35
N ASN A 451 -12.33 -2.34 -17.22
CA ASN A 451 -11.72 -3.35 -18.08
C ASN A 451 -11.95 -4.76 -17.54
N GLY A 452 -12.19 -4.91 -16.23
CA GLY A 452 -12.26 -6.20 -15.56
C GLY A 452 -10.87 -6.78 -15.25
N LEU A 453 -10.85 -8.04 -14.82
CA LEU A 453 -9.64 -8.80 -14.51
C LEU A 453 -9.62 -10.10 -15.32
N ASP A 454 -8.55 -10.35 -16.06
CA ASP A 454 -8.33 -11.64 -16.73
C ASP A 454 -7.44 -12.53 -15.87
N ILE A 455 -7.99 -13.65 -15.39
CA ILE A 455 -7.27 -14.62 -14.57
C ILE A 455 -7.54 -16.01 -15.15
N GLY A 456 -6.50 -16.69 -15.65
CA GLY A 456 -6.61 -18.07 -16.14
C GLY A 456 -7.66 -18.28 -17.21
N GLY A 457 -7.77 -17.34 -18.16
CA GLY A 457 -8.73 -17.39 -19.25
C GLY A 457 -10.17 -17.01 -18.85
N LYS A 458 -10.39 -16.62 -17.59
CA LYS A 458 -11.65 -16.07 -17.11
C LYS A 458 -11.53 -14.55 -17.00
N LYS A 459 -12.33 -13.84 -17.80
CA LYS A 459 -12.49 -12.38 -17.68
C LYS A 459 -13.60 -12.04 -16.69
N PHE A 460 -13.23 -11.56 -15.52
CA PHE A 460 -14.12 -11.10 -14.45
C PHE A 460 -14.51 -9.65 -14.67
N GLU A 461 -15.80 -9.40 -14.84
CA GLU A 461 -16.35 -8.07 -15.10
C GLU A 461 -17.16 -7.59 -13.89
N PHE A 462 -17.23 -6.27 -13.69
CA PHE A 462 -17.98 -5.68 -12.58
C PHE A 462 -19.43 -6.18 -12.55
N LEU A 463 -19.86 -6.72 -11.40
CA LEU A 463 -21.22 -7.21 -11.20
C LEU A 463 -22.04 -6.21 -10.37
N ALA A 464 -21.73 -6.09 -9.07
CA ALA A 464 -22.42 -5.21 -8.13
C ALA A 464 -21.68 -5.20 -6.77
N PHE A 465 -22.19 -4.42 -5.81
CA PHE A 465 -21.76 -4.42 -4.42
C PHE A 465 -22.97 -4.20 -3.51
N SER A 466 -22.91 -4.69 -2.27
CA SER A 466 -23.85 -4.30 -1.22
C SER A 466 -23.36 -3.05 -0.48
N SER A 467 -24.22 -2.44 0.34
CA SER A 467 -23.85 -1.28 1.16
C SER A 467 -22.74 -1.58 2.17
N SER A 468 -22.67 -2.80 2.72
CA SER A 468 -21.57 -3.20 3.62
C SER A 468 -20.26 -3.34 2.85
N GLN A 469 -20.30 -3.99 1.69
CA GLN A 469 -19.13 -4.16 0.84
C GLN A 469 -18.59 -2.83 0.34
N LEU A 470 -19.46 -1.88 -0.03
CA LEU A 470 -19.03 -0.54 -0.43
C LEU A 470 -18.32 0.19 0.72
N ARG A 471 -18.75 0.01 1.97
CA ARG A 471 -18.05 0.56 3.15
C ARG A 471 -16.67 -0.07 3.36
N GLU A 472 -16.47 -1.30 2.89
CA GLU A 472 -15.20 -2.03 2.91
C GLU A 472 -14.41 -1.89 1.60
N ASN A 473 -14.78 -0.94 0.72
CA ASN A 473 -14.19 -0.76 -0.62
C ASN A 473 -14.14 -2.06 -1.44
N SER A 474 -15.18 -2.89 -1.29
CA SER A 474 -15.28 -4.23 -1.87
C SER A 474 -16.49 -4.36 -2.80
N LEU A 475 -16.39 -5.28 -3.76
CA LEU A 475 -17.42 -5.56 -4.75
C LEU A 475 -17.36 -6.99 -5.26
N TRP A 476 -18.36 -7.36 -6.04
CA TRP A 476 -18.41 -8.61 -6.80
C TRP A 476 -18.06 -8.36 -8.26
N MET A 477 -17.24 -9.25 -8.81
CA MET A 477 -17.07 -9.44 -10.24
C MET A 477 -17.53 -10.83 -10.64
N PHE A 478 -17.91 -10.98 -11.91
CA PHE A 478 -18.37 -12.24 -12.47
C PHE A 478 -17.72 -12.52 -13.82
N ALA A 479 -17.22 -13.74 -14.00
CA ALA A 479 -16.68 -14.21 -15.26
C ALA A 479 -17.75 -14.88 -16.11
N ARG A 480 -17.80 -14.54 -17.39
CA ARG A 480 -18.73 -15.15 -18.34
C ARG A 480 -18.61 -16.69 -18.34
N THR A 481 -19.74 -17.38 -18.30
CA THR A 481 -19.77 -18.86 -18.37
C THR A 481 -19.71 -19.34 -19.81
N THR A 482 -19.37 -20.61 -20.00
CA THR A 482 -19.46 -21.31 -21.30
C THR A 482 -20.88 -21.36 -21.83
N THR A 483 -21.88 -21.35 -20.94
CA THR A 483 -23.31 -21.27 -21.29
C THR A 483 -23.77 -19.87 -21.72
N GLY A 484 -22.89 -18.87 -21.66
CA GLY A 484 -23.18 -17.50 -22.07
C GLY A 484 -23.75 -16.59 -20.98
N LEU A 485 -23.84 -17.05 -19.72
CA LEU A 485 -24.27 -16.23 -18.59
C LEU A 485 -23.23 -15.13 -18.33
N THR A 486 -23.69 -13.88 -18.21
CA THR A 486 -22.84 -12.69 -17.99
C THR A 486 -23.22 -11.94 -16.73
N ALA A 487 -22.38 -10.99 -16.31
CA ALA A 487 -22.72 -10.07 -15.20
C ALA A 487 -24.02 -9.30 -15.47
N ASP A 488 -24.27 -8.88 -16.72
CA ASP A 488 -25.53 -8.23 -17.13
C ASP A 488 -26.74 -9.15 -17.01
N SER A 489 -26.59 -10.43 -17.37
CA SER A 489 -27.65 -11.42 -17.23
C SER A 489 -28.08 -11.57 -15.77
N ILE A 490 -27.11 -11.60 -14.85
CA ILE A 490 -27.37 -11.67 -13.41
C ILE A 490 -28.02 -10.36 -12.93
N ARG A 491 -27.53 -9.18 -13.35
CA ARG A 491 -28.15 -7.89 -12.99
C ARG A 491 -29.61 -7.80 -13.45
N ALA A 492 -29.92 -8.26 -14.67
CA ALA A 492 -31.29 -8.31 -15.20
C ALA A 492 -32.19 -9.25 -14.40
N TRP A 493 -31.65 -10.36 -13.89
CA TRP A 493 -32.38 -11.28 -13.02
C TRP A 493 -32.69 -10.70 -11.62
N MET A 494 -31.89 -9.76 -11.11
CA MET A 494 -32.06 -9.21 -9.76
C MET A 494 -33.36 -8.40 -9.59
N GLY A 495 -33.94 -7.88 -10.66
CA GLY A 495 -35.18 -7.12 -10.65
C GLY A 495 -35.24 -6.03 -11.72
N ASP A 496 -36.41 -5.39 -11.85
CA ASP A 496 -36.60 -4.22 -12.71
C ASP A 496 -36.27 -2.94 -11.95
N PHE A 497 -35.17 -2.30 -12.35
CA PHE A 497 -34.71 -1.02 -11.79
C PHE A 497 -34.78 0.13 -12.81
N SER A 498 -35.43 -0.08 -13.96
CA SER A 498 -35.49 0.87 -15.08
C SER A 498 -36.07 2.25 -14.70
N ARG A 499 -36.94 2.28 -13.68
CA ARG A 499 -37.57 3.51 -13.16
C ARG A 499 -36.62 4.35 -12.28
N ILE A 500 -35.50 3.81 -11.82
CA ILE A 500 -34.58 4.49 -10.90
C ILE A 500 -33.50 5.22 -11.71
N ARG A 501 -33.65 6.54 -11.87
CA ARG A 501 -32.68 7.39 -12.60
C ARG A 501 -31.46 7.82 -11.78
N ASN A 502 -31.56 7.82 -10.46
CA ASN A 502 -30.46 8.22 -9.59
C ASN A 502 -29.48 7.05 -9.40
N VAL A 503 -28.23 7.22 -9.81
CA VAL A 503 -27.20 6.18 -9.80
C VAL A 503 -26.95 5.61 -8.40
N ALA A 504 -26.90 6.46 -7.37
CA ALA A 504 -26.68 6.01 -6.00
C ALA A 504 -27.85 5.15 -5.48
N LYS A 505 -29.09 5.58 -5.74
CA LYS A 505 -30.30 4.80 -5.41
C LYS A 505 -30.35 3.49 -6.19
N TYR A 506 -29.99 3.51 -7.47
CA TYR A 506 -29.94 2.33 -8.33
C TYR A 506 -28.96 1.29 -7.76
N ALA A 507 -27.71 1.71 -7.48
CA ALA A 507 -26.68 0.85 -6.93
C ALA A 507 -27.08 0.28 -5.55
N ALA A 508 -27.67 1.11 -4.68
CA ALA A 508 -28.14 0.67 -3.37
C ALA A 508 -29.25 -0.40 -3.45
N ARG A 509 -30.18 -0.29 -4.41
CA ARG A 509 -31.25 -1.28 -4.61
C ARG A 509 -30.73 -2.56 -5.27
N LEU A 510 -29.86 -2.46 -6.26
CA LEU A 510 -29.18 -3.60 -6.86
C LEU A 510 -28.39 -4.41 -5.81
N GLY A 511 -27.71 -3.71 -4.91
CA GLY A 511 -26.87 -4.30 -3.86
C GLY A 511 -27.61 -5.07 -2.78
N GLN A 512 -28.93 -4.94 -2.66
CA GLN A 512 -29.72 -5.66 -1.64
C GLN A 512 -29.62 -7.18 -1.81
N SER A 513 -29.56 -7.66 -3.06
CA SER A 513 -29.43 -9.09 -3.38
C SER A 513 -28.09 -9.70 -2.95
N PHE A 514 -27.08 -8.87 -2.66
CA PHE A 514 -25.76 -9.27 -2.16
C PHE A 514 -25.60 -9.12 -0.65
N GLY A 515 -26.66 -8.73 0.06
CA GLY A 515 -26.68 -8.80 1.51
C GLY A 515 -26.51 -10.24 1.99
N SER A 516 -25.57 -10.46 2.90
CA SER A 516 -25.40 -11.75 3.58
C SER A 516 -26.70 -12.15 4.26
N SER A 517 -27.24 -13.31 3.90
CA SER A 517 -28.54 -13.77 4.37
C SER A 517 -28.61 -15.29 4.33
N THR A 518 -29.33 -15.88 5.28
CA THR A 518 -29.71 -17.30 5.25
C THR A 518 -31.14 -17.40 4.73
N GLU A 519 -31.38 -18.33 3.80
CA GLU A 519 -32.73 -18.60 3.34
C GLU A 519 -33.53 -19.31 4.44
N THR A 520 -34.71 -18.80 4.75
CA THR A 520 -35.56 -19.30 5.84
C THR A 520 -36.75 -20.10 5.30
N LEU A 521 -37.64 -19.45 4.55
CA LEU A 521 -38.85 -20.06 3.98
C LEU A 521 -39.13 -19.48 2.59
N SER A 522 -39.56 -20.33 1.66
CA SER A 522 -40.12 -19.89 0.39
C SER A 522 -41.64 -19.73 0.55
N VAL A 523 -42.13 -18.50 0.35
CA VAL A 523 -43.56 -18.16 0.48
C VAL A 523 -44.16 -17.99 -0.91
N SER A 524 -45.29 -18.64 -1.18
CA SER A 524 -45.98 -18.54 -2.46
C SER A 524 -46.59 -17.15 -2.64
N ARG A 525 -46.73 -16.67 -3.88
CA ARG A 525 -47.36 -15.37 -4.15
C ARG A 525 -48.78 -15.27 -3.57
N ASN A 526 -49.51 -16.39 -3.49
CA ASN A 526 -50.87 -16.43 -2.97
C ASN A 526 -50.92 -16.27 -1.44
N GLU A 527 -49.78 -16.38 -0.76
CA GLU A 527 -49.63 -16.18 0.68
C GLU A 527 -49.08 -14.78 1.01
N ILE A 528 -48.97 -13.90 0.01
CA ILE A 528 -48.46 -12.53 0.15
C ILE A 528 -49.60 -11.54 -0.10
N GLU A 529 -49.90 -10.72 0.90
CA GLU A 529 -50.79 -9.57 0.78
C GLU A 529 -49.97 -8.28 0.68
N ILE A 530 -50.28 -7.43 -0.30
CA ILE A 530 -49.70 -6.09 -0.42
C ILE A 530 -50.70 -5.10 0.16
N ILE A 531 -50.32 -4.44 1.25
CA ILE A 531 -51.15 -3.43 1.94
C ILE A 531 -50.57 -2.03 1.72
N ASP A 532 -51.43 -1.01 1.83
CA ASP A 532 -51.01 0.39 1.80
C ASP A 532 -50.24 0.77 3.07
N ASP A 533 -49.34 1.75 2.93
CA ASP A 533 -48.59 2.31 4.05
C ASP A 533 -49.51 2.89 5.13
N VAL A 534 -49.16 2.64 6.40
CA VAL A 534 -49.91 3.16 7.55
C VAL A 534 -49.57 4.63 7.76
N MET A 535 -50.53 5.52 7.47
CA MET A 535 -50.36 6.97 7.55
C MET A 535 -50.92 7.56 8.86
N CYS A 536 -50.31 8.63 9.35
CA CYS A 536 -50.91 9.46 10.40
C CYS A 536 -52.26 10.05 9.92
N THR A 537 -53.24 10.21 10.81
CA THR A 537 -54.55 10.82 10.53
C THR A 537 -54.49 12.23 9.94
N ARG A 538 -53.34 12.91 10.03
CA ARG A 538 -53.08 14.23 9.43
C ARG A 538 -52.24 14.17 8.15
N GLY A 539 -51.96 12.97 7.61
CA GLY A 539 -51.25 12.73 6.34
C GLY A 539 -49.76 13.07 6.32
N LYS A 540 -49.17 13.48 7.45
CA LYS A 540 -47.82 14.08 7.47
C LYS A 540 -46.67 13.06 7.61
N TYR A 541 -46.94 11.86 8.12
CA TYR A 541 -45.91 10.86 8.44
C TYR A 541 -46.39 9.45 8.11
N VAL A 542 -45.46 8.62 7.61
CA VAL A 542 -45.62 7.17 7.37
C VAL A 542 -45.11 6.44 8.62
N PHE A 543 -45.95 5.59 9.22
CA PHE A 543 -45.59 4.78 10.40
C PHE A 543 -45.07 3.38 10.05
N SER A 544 -45.32 2.89 8.84
CA SER A 544 -44.89 1.57 8.35
C SER A 544 -43.58 1.61 7.55
N ASP A 545 -42.86 2.74 7.51
CA ASP A 545 -41.64 2.85 6.68
C ASP A 545 -40.56 1.88 7.19
N GLY A 546 -40.36 0.80 6.42
CA GLY A 546 -39.39 -0.25 6.70
C GLY A 546 -39.89 -1.42 7.56
N ILE A 547 -41.20 -1.55 7.79
CA ILE A 547 -41.83 -2.66 8.53
C ILE A 547 -42.86 -3.37 7.67
#